data_AF-A3F1L9-F1
#
_entry.id   AF-A3F1L9-F1
#
_cell.length_a   1.000
_cell.length_b   1.000
_cell.length_c   1.000
_cell.angle_alpha   90.00
_cell.angle_beta   90.00
_cell.angle_gamma   90.00
#
_symmetry.space_group_name_H-M   'P 1'
#
loop_
_entity.id
_entity.type
_entity.pdbx_description
1 polymer ?
#
loop_
_entity_poly.entity_id
_entity_poly.type
_entity_poly.pdbx_seq_one_letter_code
_entity_poly.pdbx_strand_id
1 'polypeptide(L)'
;MFKLYKILFFNVMLLGTLISISAYSWFNMWLGLEINLLSILPLMKSNKNIFPAEASLKYFITQTLASTIILFAVILSLISSDYIPNNSDYWLMMILNSALLTKLGAAPFHAWFPEVMEGLNWM
;
A
#
# COMPACT_ATOMS: atom_id res chain seq x y z
N MET A 1 5.33 -22.94 18.79
CA MET A 1 4.26 -22.17 19.46
C MET A 1 3.55 -21.29 18.45
N PHE A 2 2.22 -21.37 18.38
CA PHE A 2 1.43 -20.48 17.52
C PHE A 2 1.67 -19.03 17.97
N LYS A 3 2.13 -18.20 17.04
CA LYS A 3 2.40 -16.79 17.33
C LYS A 3 1.09 -16.01 17.18
N LEU A 4 0.41 -15.75 18.30
CA LEU A 4 -0.89 -15.04 18.33
C LEU A 4 -0.88 -13.73 17.55
N TYR A 5 0.22 -12.96 17.64
CA TYR A 5 0.36 -11.72 16.89
C TYR A 5 0.29 -11.93 15.38
N LYS A 6 0.81 -13.04 14.83
CA LYS A 6 0.74 -13.33 13.40
C LYS A 6 -0.70 -13.56 12.92
N ILE A 7 -1.51 -14.25 13.74
CA ILE A 7 -2.94 -14.47 13.43
C ILE A 7 -3.69 -13.13 13.43
N LEU A 8 -3.44 -12.30 14.44
CA LEU A 8 -4.08 -10.99 14.54
C LEU A 8 -3.75 -10.12 13.33
N PHE A 9 -2.47 -9.97 12.98
CA PHE A 9 -2.07 -9.16 11.84
C PHE A 9 -2.56 -9.73 10.50
N PHE A 10 -2.61 -11.06 10.35
CA PHE A 10 -3.17 -11.68 9.14
C PHE A 10 -4.67 -11.38 8.98
N ASN A 11 -5.44 -11.44 10.07
CA ASN A 11 -6.87 -11.07 10.03
C ASN A 11 -7.07 -9.58 9.75
N VAL A 12 -6.24 -8.71 10.32
CA VAL A 12 -6.29 -7.26 10.04
C VAL A 12 -5.94 -6.96 8.58
N MET A 13 -4.99 -7.69 7.99
CA MET A 13 -4.65 -7.60 6.58
C MET A 13 -5.83 -7.94 5.68
N LEU A 14 -6.52 -9.05 5.96
CA LEU A 14 -7.75 -9.45 5.25
C LEU A 14 -8.88 -8.42 5.42
N LEU A 15 -9.02 -7.82 6.60
CA LEU A 15 -10.00 -6.76 6.82
C LEU A 15 -9.67 -5.51 5.99
N GLY A 16 -8.39 -5.12 5.91
CA GLY A 16 -7.96 -3.98 5.11
C GLY A 16 -8.32 -4.12 3.62
N THR A 17 -8.12 -5.31 3.05
CA THR A 17 -8.51 -5.59 1.66
C THR A 17 -10.02 -5.57 1.48
N LEU A 18 -10.79 -6.17 2.39
CA LEU A 18 -12.26 -6.13 2.34
C LEU A 18 -12.81 -4.70 2.43
N ILE A 19 -12.26 -3.86 3.31
CA ILE A 19 -12.62 -2.43 3.40
C ILE A 19 -12.39 -1.74 2.06
N SER A 20 -11.24 -1.98 1.42
CA SER A 20 -10.90 -1.34 0.14
C SER A 20 -11.84 -1.75 -1.00
N ILE A 21 -12.27 -3.02 -1.05
CA ILE A 21 -13.17 -3.53 -2.09
C ILE A 21 -14.59 -2.95 -1.93
N SER A 22 -15.05 -2.81 -0.68
CA SER A 22 -16.39 -2.30 -0.37
C SER A 22 -16.50 -0.77 -0.32
N ALA A 23 -15.40 -0.04 -0.54
CA ALA A 23 -15.35 1.40 -0.31
C ALA A 23 -16.17 2.19 -1.34
N TYR A 24 -17.04 3.08 -0.85
CA TYR A 24 -17.78 4.04 -1.67
C TYR A 24 -17.03 5.35 -1.94
N SER A 25 -16.12 5.73 -1.05
CA SER A 25 -15.33 6.96 -1.16
C SER A 25 -13.85 6.64 -1.32
N TRP A 26 -13.15 7.49 -2.08
CA TRP A 26 -11.69 7.36 -2.27
C TRP A 26 -10.91 7.43 -0.96
N PHE A 27 -11.40 8.19 0.02
CA PHE A 27 -10.82 8.23 1.36
C PHE A 27 -10.95 6.89 2.10
N ASN A 28 -12.12 6.23 2.03
CA ASN A 28 -12.30 4.92 2.64
C ASN A 28 -11.45 3.84 1.96
N MET A 29 -11.29 3.92 0.64
CA MET A 29 -10.37 3.06 -0.10
C MET A 29 -8.93 3.27 0.39
N TRP A 30 -8.49 4.52 0.52
CA TRP A 30 -7.16 4.86 1.04
C TRP A 30 -6.93 4.30 2.46
N LEU A 31 -7.91 4.44 3.35
CA LEU A 31 -7.85 3.85 4.70
C LEU A 31 -7.65 2.33 4.67
N GLY A 32 -8.40 1.61 3.82
CA GLY A 32 -8.24 0.16 3.66
C GLY A 32 -6.82 -0.22 3.20
N LEU A 33 -6.24 0.56 2.28
CA LEU A 33 -4.88 0.36 1.80
C LEU A 33 -3.80 0.67 2.85
N GLU A 34 -4.03 1.63 3.76
CA GLU A 34 -3.14 1.92 4.89
C GLU A 34 -3.17 0.83 5.97
N ILE A 35 -4.36 0.29 6.27
CA ILE A 35 -4.51 -0.87 7.17
C ILE A 35 -3.71 -2.07 6.61
N ASN A 36 -3.75 -2.28 5.30
CA ASN A 36 -2.97 -3.33 4.65
C ASN A 36 -1.45 -3.09 4.76
N LEU A 37 -1.00 -1.86 4.55
CA LEU A 37 0.41 -1.47 4.71
C LEU A 37 0.91 -1.75 6.14
N LEU A 38 0.18 -1.29 7.16
CA LEU A 38 0.61 -1.44 8.55
C LEU A 38 0.55 -2.89 9.05
N SER A 39 -0.40 -3.68 8.56
CA SER A 39 -0.58 -5.06 8.99
C SER A 39 0.47 -6.02 8.42
N ILE A 40 1.07 -5.72 7.28
CA ILE A 40 2.08 -6.60 6.66
C ILE A 40 3.49 -6.44 7.27
N LEU A 41 3.84 -5.26 7.81
CA LEU A 41 5.18 -5.00 8.37
C LEU A 41 5.54 -5.99 9.51
N PRO A 42 4.67 -6.29 10.48
CA PRO A 42 4.98 -7.25 11.54
C PRO A 42 5.05 -8.69 11.04
N LEU A 43 4.41 -9.00 9.90
CA LEU A 43 4.48 -10.31 9.26
C LEU A 43 5.82 -10.53 8.54
N MET A 44 6.39 -9.46 7.95
CA MET A 44 7.70 -9.48 7.30
C MET A 44 8.87 -9.64 8.29
N LYS A 45 8.69 -9.22 9.55
CA LYS A 45 9.76 -9.30 10.57
C LYS A 45 10.11 -10.75 10.91
N SER A 46 11.36 -11.13 10.63
CA SER A 46 11.96 -12.37 11.12
C SER A 46 13.18 -12.05 11.99
N ASN A 47 13.33 -12.75 13.12
CA ASN A 47 14.38 -12.46 14.11
C ASN A 47 15.73 -13.08 13.75
N LYS A 48 15.83 -13.84 12.64
CA LYS A 48 17.02 -14.62 12.35
C LYS A 48 18.12 -13.79 11.68
N ASN A 49 17.73 -12.81 10.85
CA ASN A 49 18.64 -12.03 10.01
C ASN A 49 18.30 -10.53 10.06
N ILE A 50 19.23 -9.68 9.62
CA ILE A 50 19.04 -8.22 9.49
C ILE A 50 18.32 -7.85 8.18
N PHE A 51 18.51 -8.64 7.13
CA PHE A 51 17.84 -8.50 5.82
C PHE A 51 16.31 -8.27 5.87
N PRO A 52 15.51 -8.96 6.70
CA PRO A 52 14.06 -8.67 6.81
C PRO A 52 13.75 -7.27 7.37
N ALA A 53 14.65 -6.69 8.18
CA ALA A 53 14.46 -5.33 8.68
C ALA A 53 14.68 -4.30 7.57
N GLU A 54 15.70 -4.49 6.72
CA GLU A 54 15.93 -3.63 5.56
C GLU A 54 14.81 -3.74 4.53
N ALA A 55 14.36 -4.96 4.21
CA ALA A 55 13.26 -5.20 3.28
C ALA A 55 11.95 -4.55 3.77
N SER A 56 11.62 -4.70 5.06
CA SER A 56 10.42 -4.05 5.62
C SER A 56 10.50 -2.52 5.59
N LEU A 57 11.69 -1.93 5.78
CA LEU A 57 11.91 -0.49 5.63
C LEU A 57 11.74 -0.02 4.19
N LYS A 58 12.31 -0.72 3.20
CA LYS A 58 12.14 -0.40 1.78
C LYS A 58 10.68 -0.49 1.35
N TYR A 59 9.98 -1.53 1.78
CA TYR A 59 8.54 -1.68 1.57
C TYR A 59 7.76 -0.53 2.20
N PHE A 60 8.06 -0.19 3.46
CA PHE A 60 7.38 0.91 4.16
C PHE A 60 7.54 2.25 3.43
N ILE A 61 8.77 2.62 3.06
CA ILE A 61 9.05 3.91 2.42
C ILE A 61 8.35 4.01 1.06
N THR A 62 8.42 2.95 0.25
CA THR A 62 7.83 2.96 -1.10
C THR A 62 6.31 3.01 -1.06
N GLN A 63 5.70 2.24 -0.16
CA GLN A 63 4.24 2.18 -0.03
C GLN A 63 3.64 3.43 0.64
N THR A 64 4.37 4.05 1.58
CA THR A 64 3.96 5.34 2.18
C THR A 64 4.08 6.50 1.19
N LEU A 65 5.13 6.51 0.35
CA LEU A 65 5.20 7.46 -0.76
C LEU A 65 4.02 7.29 -1.73
N ALA A 66 3.69 6.05 -2.09
CA ALA A 66 2.53 5.78 -2.94
C ALA A 66 1.22 6.26 -2.28
N SER A 67 1.03 6.01 -0.98
CA SER A 67 -0.21 6.38 -0.29
C SER A 67 -0.37 7.89 -0.10
N THR A 68 0.72 8.63 0.09
CA THR A 68 0.69 10.10 0.13
C THR A 68 0.31 10.70 -1.22
N ILE A 69 0.78 10.13 -2.34
CA ILE A 69 0.38 10.57 -3.69
C ILE A 69 -1.10 10.28 -3.95
N ILE A 70 -1.64 9.13 -3.51
CA ILE A 70 -3.08 8.84 -3.60
C ILE A 70 -3.88 9.91 -2.84
N LEU A 71 -3.49 10.20 -1.59
CA LEU A 71 -4.20 11.18 -0.77
C LEU A 71 -4.10 12.60 -1.35
N PHE A 72 -2.95 12.96 -1.91
CA PHE A 72 -2.77 14.21 -2.63
C PHE A 72 -3.70 14.31 -3.85
N ALA A 73 -3.81 13.25 -4.65
CA ALA A 73 -4.72 13.20 -5.79
C ALA A 73 -6.19 13.37 -5.37
N VAL A 74 -6.61 12.72 -4.27
CA VAL A 74 -7.97 12.87 -3.73
C VAL A 74 -8.23 14.30 -3.24
N ILE A 75 -7.27 14.95 -2.58
CA ILE A 75 -7.44 16.35 -2.14
C ILE A 75 -7.55 17.28 -3.35
N LEU A 76 -6.69 17.11 -4.36
CA LEU A 76 -6.75 17.91 -5.58
C LEU A 76 -8.09 17.75 -6.32
N SER A 77 -8.63 16.53 -6.35
CA SER A 77 -9.92 16.25 -6.99
C SER A 77 -11.06 16.99 -6.28
N LEU A 78 -11.01 17.04 -4.94
CA LEU A 78 -11.99 17.77 -4.15
C LEU A 78 -11.90 19.30 -4.36
N ILE A 79 -10.69 19.85 -4.49
CA ILE A 79 -10.48 21.29 -4.72
C ILE A 79 -10.97 21.71 -6.11
N SER A 80 -10.72 20.89 -7.13
CA SER A 80 -11.12 21.14 -8.51
C SER A 80 -12.61 20.86 -8.78
N SER A 81 -13.34 20.32 -7.79
CA SER A 81 -14.71 19.77 -7.96
C SER A 81 -14.82 18.63 -8.97
N ASP A 82 -13.69 18.01 -9.30
CA ASP A 82 -13.59 16.86 -10.17
C ASP A 82 -13.74 15.57 -9.35
N TYR A 83 -14.87 14.90 -9.51
CA TYR A 83 -15.08 13.59 -8.88
C TYR A 83 -14.47 12.48 -9.74
N ILE A 84 -13.44 11.84 -9.20
CA ILE A 84 -12.86 10.61 -9.77
C ILE A 84 -13.91 9.48 -9.67
N PRO A 85 -14.15 8.67 -10.73
CA PRO A 85 -13.47 8.67 -12.02
C PRO A 85 -14.20 9.43 -13.15
N ASN A 86 -15.44 9.84 -12.95
CA ASN A 86 -16.30 10.26 -14.08
C ASN A 86 -15.97 11.64 -14.65
N ASN A 87 -15.46 12.57 -13.84
CA ASN A 87 -15.19 13.95 -14.23
C ASN A 87 -13.75 14.39 -13.92
N SER A 88 -12.80 13.47 -13.83
CA SER A 88 -11.42 13.83 -13.48
C SER A 88 -10.61 14.28 -14.70
N ASP A 89 -9.92 15.41 -14.55
CA ASP A 89 -8.86 15.83 -15.46
C ASP A 89 -7.83 14.71 -15.75
N TYR A 90 -7.33 14.69 -16.98
CA TYR A 90 -6.31 13.73 -17.43
C TYR A 90 -5.08 13.71 -16.50
N TRP A 91 -4.64 14.89 -16.06
CA TRP A 91 -3.50 15.04 -15.16
C TRP A 91 -3.75 14.38 -13.80
N LEU A 92 -4.95 14.51 -13.26
CA LEU A 92 -5.32 13.95 -11.98
C LEU A 92 -5.39 12.41 -12.04
N MET A 93 -5.95 11.88 -13.12
CA MET A 93 -5.92 10.43 -13.39
C MET A 93 -4.51 9.89 -13.56
N MET A 94 -3.63 10.64 -14.23
CA MET A 94 -2.23 10.23 -14.38
C MET A 94 -1.50 10.15 -13.03
N ILE A 95 -1.72 11.13 -12.15
CA ILE A 95 -1.14 11.13 -10.79
C ILE A 95 -1.68 9.93 -9.99
N LEU A 96 -3.00 9.72 -9.97
CA LEU A 96 -3.62 8.61 -9.25
C LEU A 96 -3.10 7.25 -9.77
N ASN A 97 -3.07 7.06 -11.09
CA ASN A 97 -2.60 5.82 -11.71
C ASN A 97 -1.12 5.56 -11.42
N SER A 98 -0.28 6.60 -11.44
CA SER A 98 1.13 6.44 -11.07
C SER A 98 1.28 5.91 -9.64
N ALA A 99 0.45 6.39 -8.70
CA ALA A 99 0.46 5.95 -7.31
C ALA A 99 -0.12 4.54 -7.10
N LEU A 100 -1.10 4.13 -7.91
CA LEU A 100 -1.61 2.76 -7.88
C LEU A 100 -0.59 1.78 -8.48
N LEU A 101 0.10 2.17 -9.55
CA LEU A 101 1.16 1.37 -10.17
C LEU A 101 2.38 1.19 -9.24
N THR A 102 2.76 2.23 -8.47
CA THR A 102 3.80 2.09 -7.44
C THR A 102 3.38 1.11 -6.35
N LYS A 103 2.11 1.14 -5.88
CA LYS A 103 1.58 0.16 -4.91
C LYS A 103 1.61 -1.27 -5.46
N LEU A 104 1.29 -1.47 -6.74
CA LEU A 104 1.31 -2.77 -7.41
C LEU A 104 2.72 -3.28 -7.71
N GLY A 105 3.73 -2.40 -7.75
CA GLY A 105 5.08 -2.76 -8.19
C GLY A 105 5.17 -2.99 -9.71
N ALA A 106 4.28 -2.38 -10.49
CA ALA A 106 4.29 -2.47 -11.95
C ALA A 106 5.36 -1.56 -12.56
N ALA A 107 5.83 -1.88 -13.77
CA ALA A 107 6.73 -1.01 -14.51
C ALA A 107 6.10 0.38 -14.73
N PRO A 108 6.85 1.49 -14.59
CA PRO A 108 8.29 1.61 -14.33
C PRO A 108 8.71 1.51 -12.85
N PHE A 109 7.77 1.48 -11.91
CA PHE A 109 8.02 1.59 -10.46
C PHE A 109 8.32 0.25 -9.74
N HIS A 110 8.74 -0.76 -10.47
CA HIS A 110 8.96 -2.12 -10.00
C HIS A 110 10.24 -2.33 -9.17
N ALA A 111 11.18 -1.38 -9.17
CA ALA A 111 12.53 -1.59 -8.61
C ALA A 111 12.55 -2.01 -7.12
N TRP A 112 11.57 -1.56 -6.33
CA TRP A 112 11.47 -1.94 -4.92
C TRP A 112 11.06 -3.41 -4.71
N PHE A 113 10.38 -4.02 -5.67
CA PHE A 113 9.77 -5.33 -5.50
C PHE A 113 10.81 -6.46 -5.45
N PRO A 114 11.79 -6.57 -6.38
CA PRO A 114 12.85 -7.57 -6.30
C PRO A 114 13.68 -7.47 -5.02
N GLU A 115 14.07 -6.26 -4.61
CA GLU A 115 14.89 -6.05 -3.42
C GLU A 115 14.18 -6.48 -2.13
N VAL A 116 12.87 -6.22 -2.03
CA VAL A 116 12.06 -6.66 -0.89
C VAL A 116 11.89 -8.18 -0.90
N MET A 117 11.71 -8.80 -2.07
CA MET A 117 11.57 -10.26 -2.20
C MET A 117 12.87 -11.01 -1.88
N GLU A 118 14.03 -10.43 -2.18
CA GLU A 118 15.33 -11.04 -1.85
C GLU A 118 15.62 -10.99 -0.35
N GLY A 119 15.25 -9.89 0.33
CA GLY A 119 15.48 -9.74 1.77
C GLY A 119 14.53 -10.54 2.67
N LEU A 120 13.48 -11.14 2.09
CA LEU A 120 12.52 -11.97 2.80
C LEU A 120 12.82 -13.45 2.61
N ASN A 121 12.60 -14.24 3.66
CA ASN A 121 12.68 -15.69 3.53
C ASN A 121 11.43 -16.20 2.79
N TRP A 122 11.64 -17.01 1.76
CA TRP A 122 10.58 -17.68 1.00
C TRP A 122 9.93 -18.84 1.80
N MET A 123 10.52 -19.23 2.94
CA MET A 123 10.07 -20.28 3.86
C MET A 123 10.04 -19.81 5.31
#